data_AF-A0A756DBA0-F1
#
_entry.id   AF-A0A756DBA0-F1
#
_cell.length_a   1.000
_cell.length_b   1.000
_cell.length_c   1.000
_cell.angle_alpha   90.00
_cell.angle_beta   90.00
_cell.angle_gamma   90.00
#
_symmetry.space_group_name_H-M   'P 1'
#
loop_
_entity.id
_entity.type
_entity.pdbx_description
1 polymer ?
#
loop_
_entity_poly.entity_id
_entity_poly.type
_entity_poly.pdbx_seq_one_letter_code
_entity_poly.pdbx_strand_id
1 'polypeptide(L)'
;MTVITYGKSTFAGNAKTRRHERRRKLAIERDTICNIIDSIFCCDAPDASQEVKAKRIDRVTKAILLAGTRQKEVEVTAVKKNRIYYRDVNSLGNKIHAVQRMKLSSKPLI
;
A
#
# COMPACT_ATOMS: atom_id res chain seq x y z
N MET A 1 -12.21 -56.17 -25.34
CA MET A 1 -11.88 -54.83 -24.79
C MET A 1 -13.07 -54.37 -23.95
N THR A 2 -12.91 -54.20 -22.65
CA THR A 2 -13.96 -53.67 -21.77
C THR A 2 -13.79 -52.17 -21.64
N VAL A 3 -14.72 -51.41 -22.23
CA VAL A 3 -14.72 -49.94 -22.15
C VAL A 3 -15.38 -49.54 -20.83
N ILE A 4 -14.58 -49.04 -19.89
CA ILE A 4 -15.08 -48.52 -18.61
C ILE A 4 -15.63 -47.12 -18.85
N THR A 5 -16.94 -46.96 -18.78
CA THR A 5 -17.63 -45.66 -18.83
C THR A 5 -17.82 -45.11 -17.43
N TYR A 6 -17.15 -43.99 -17.14
CA TYR A 6 -17.31 -43.27 -15.88
C TYR A 6 -18.55 -42.36 -15.96
N GLY A 7 -19.63 -42.75 -15.29
CA GLY A 7 -20.78 -41.87 -15.08
C GLY A 7 -20.40 -40.65 -14.25
N LYS A 8 -20.75 -39.44 -14.71
CA LYS A 8 -20.64 -38.20 -13.91
C LYS A 8 -21.60 -38.30 -12.73
N SER A 9 -21.09 -38.68 -11.56
CA SER A 9 -21.85 -38.67 -10.32
C SER A 9 -22.24 -37.24 -9.95
N THR A 10 -23.53 -36.94 -10.09
CA THR A 10 -24.21 -35.76 -9.54
C THR A 10 -24.65 -36.02 -8.09
N PHE A 11 -23.77 -36.61 -7.25
CA PHE A 11 -24.10 -36.79 -5.84
C PHE A 11 -24.20 -35.43 -5.14
N ALA A 12 -25.43 -35.00 -4.86
CA ALA A 12 -25.81 -33.73 -4.22
C ALA A 12 -25.40 -33.63 -2.73
N GLY A 13 -24.47 -34.48 -2.28
CA GLY A 13 -23.99 -34.52 -0.90
C GLY A 13 -22.49 -34.72 -0.79
N ASN A 14 -21.70 -34.42 -1.82
CA ASN A 14 -20.24 -34.56 -1.73
C ASN A 14 -19.61 -33.39 -0.93
N ALA A 15 -18.40 -33.59 -0.41
CA ALA A 15 -17.72 -32.57 0.40
C ALA A 15 -17.52 -31.23 -0.34
N LYS A 16 -17.39 -31.27 -1.67
CA LYS A 16 -17.22 -30.10 -2.53
C LYS A 16 -18.52 -29.29 -2.65
N THR A 17 -19.69 -29.95 -2.78
CA THR A 17 -21.00 -29.26 -2.80
C THR A 17 -21.28 -28.58 -1.47
N ARG A 18 -21.08 -29.27 -0.33
CA ARG A 18 -21.23 -28.68 1.01
C ARG A 18 -20.29 -27.49 1.25
N ARG A 19 -19.06 -27.53 0.71
CA ARG A 19 -18.13 -26.39 0.79
C ARG A 19 -18.62 -25.22 -0.07
N HIS A 20 -19.12 -25.49 -1.27
CA HIS A 20 -19.64 -24.46 -2.16
C HIS A 20 -20.87 -23.77 -1.55
N GLU A 21 -21.82 -24.52 -0.99
CA GLU A 21 -23.01 -23.98 -0.32
C GLU A 21 -22.65 -23.08 0.86
N ARG A 22 -21.73 -23.53 1.73
CA ARG A 22 -21.22 -22.70 2.84
C ARG A 22 -20.60 -21.39 2.36
N ARG A 23 -19.82 -21.43 1.28
CA ARG A 23 -19.22 -20.22 0.69
C ARG A 23 -20.26 -19.32 0.04
N ARG A 24 -21.27 -19.90 -0.62
CA ARG A 24 -22.34 -19.15 -1.30
C ARG A 24 -23.18 -18.36 -0.31
N LYS A 25 -23.54 -18.94 0.84
CA LYS A 25 -24.30 -18.24 1.88
C LYS A 25 -23.57 -16.99 2.39
N LEU A 26 -22.28 -17.13 2.70
CA LEU A 26 -21.44 -16.00 3.15
C LEU A 26 -21.22 -14.95 2.06
N ALA A 27 -21.11 -15.36 0.79
CA ALA A 27 -20.98 -14.42 -0.33
C ALA A 27 -22.26 -13.60 -0.49
N ILE A 28 -23.44 -14.23 -0.44
CA ILE A 28 -24.73 -13.53 -0.51
C ILE A 28 -24.87 -12.53 0.64
N GLU A 29 -24.53 -12.91 1.87
CA GLU A 29 -24.56 -11.99 3.02
C GLU A 29 -23.63 -10.79 2.80
N ARG A 30 -22.41 -11.01 2.30
CA ARG A 30 -21.48 -9.93 1.95
C ARG A 30 -22.03 -9.02 0.86
N ASP A 31 -22.57 -9.59 -0.21
CA ASP A 31 -23.14 -8.84 -1.33
C ASP A 31 -24.33 -7.98 -0.87
N THR A 32 -25.19 -8.51 0.00
CA THR A 32 -26.30 -7.72 0.57
C THR A 32 -25.81 -6.54 1.41
N ILE A 33 -24.77 -6.74 2.22
CA ILE A 33 -24.17 -5.67 3.02
C ILE A 33 -23.53 -4.61 2.12
N CYS A 34 -22.77 -5.02 1.09
CA CYS A 34 -22.19 -4.10 0.12
C CYS A 34 -23.27 -3.28 -0.59
N ASN A 35 -24.34 -3.91 -1.07
CA ASN A 35 -25.44 -3.19 -1.74
C ASN A 35 -26.13 -2.17 -0.83
N ILE A 36 -26.30 -2.48 0.47
CA ILE A 36 -26.85 -1.53 1.44
C ILE A 36 -25.90 -0.34 1.64
N ILE A 37 -24.60 -0.61 1.77
CA ILE A 37 -23.58 0.44 1.91
C ILE A 37 -23.57 1.33 0.67
N ASP A 38 -23.52 0.74 -0.53
CA ASP A 38 -23.49 1.48 -1.79
C ASP A 38 -24.75 2.32 -1.97
N SER A 39 -25.93 1.80 -1.56
CA SER A 39 -27.20 2.54 -1.58
C SER A 39 -27.26 3.70 -0.58
N ILE A 40 -26.63 3.58 0.60
CA ILE A 40 -26.66 4.63 1.64
C ILE A 40 -25.64 5.73 1.34
N PHE A 41 -24.44 5.33 0.94
CA PHE A 41 -23.33 6.24 0.75
C PHE A 41 -23.22 6.75 -0.69
N CYS A 42 -24.10 6.30 -1.58
CA CYS A 42 -24.08 6.61 -3.02
C CYS A 42 -22.66 6.55 -3.57
N CYS A 43 -21.94 5.46 -3.24
CA CYS A 43 -20.62 5.20 -3.80
C CYS A 43 -20.77 4.61 -5.20
N ASP A 44 -21.53 5.29 -6.07
CA ASP A 44 -21.34 5.13 -7.49
C ASP A 44 -19.90 5.59 -7.73
N ALA A 45 -19.00 4.64 -7.95
CA ALA A 45 -17.72 4.97 -8.56
C ALA A 45 -18.09 5.79 -9.79
N PRO A 46 -17.64 7.07 -9.89
CA PRO A 46 -18.04 7.91 -11.00
C PRO A 46 -17.73 7.10 -12.26
N ASP A 47 -18.76 6.89 -13.08
CA ASP A 47 -18.60 6.13 -14.31
C ASP A 47 -17.37 6.72 -15.00
N ALA A 48 -16.36 5.89 -15.31
CA ALA A 48 -15.13 6.38 -15.91
C ALA A 48 -15.39 7.07 -17.28
N SER A 49 -16.63 6.94 -17.78
CA SER A 49 -17.21 7.63 -18.91
C SER A 49 -17.56 9.11 -18.66
N GLN A 50 -17.50 9.60 -17.42
CA GLN A 50 -17.58 11.02 -17.13
C GLN A 50 -16.25 11.69 -17.51
N GLU A 51 -15.98 11.67 -18.81
CA GLU A 51 -15.01 12.56 -19.44
C GLU A 51 -15.49 13.99 -19.16
N VAL A 52 -15.01 14.57 -18.07
CA VAL A 52 -14.93 16.02 -17.95
C VAL A 52 -14.26 16.44 -19.24
N LYS A 53 -14.98 17.16 -20.12
CA LYS A 53 -14.48 17.71 -21.39
C LYS A 53 -13.35 18.69 -21.08
N ALA A 54 -12.21 18.17 -20.68
CA ALA A 54 -11.02 18.93 -20.39
C ALA A 54 -10.59 19.49 -21.73
N LYS A 55 -10.57 20.82 -21.84
CA LYS A 55 -10.02 21.49 -23.01
C LYS A 55 -8.63 20.90 -23.26
N ARG A 56 -8.42 20.34 -24.44
CA ARG A 56 -7.13 19.76 -24.83
C ARG A 56 -6.08 20.88 -24.83
N ILE A 57 -5.26 20.94 -23.78
CA ILE A 57 -4.12 21.85 -23.69
C ILE A 57 -2.95 21.18 -24.41
N ASP A 58 -2.25 21.93 -25.27
CA ASP A 58 -1.05 21.41 -25.92
C ASP A 58 0.05 21.07 -24.90
N ARG A 59 0.86 20.07 -25.22
CA ARG A 59 1.93 19.56 -24.34
C ARG A 59 2.91 20.68 -23.97
N VAL A 60 3.21 21.60 -24.89
CA VAL A 60 4.12 22.73 -24.65
C VAL A 60 3.50 23.71 -23.66
N THR A 61 2.25 24.10 -23.86
CA THR A 61 1.54 25.00 -22.95
C THR A 61 1.41 24.41 -21.55
N LYS A 62 1.13 23.10 -21.44
CA LYS A 62 1.08 22.40 -20.15
C LYS A 62 2.44 22.41 -19.45
N ALA A 63 3.54 22.23 -20.19
CA ALA A 63 4.90 22.25 -19.64
C ALA A 63 5.27 23.63 -19.09
N ILE A 64 4.92 24.71 -19.82
CA ILE A 64 5.16 26.09 -19.39
C ILE A 64 4.39 26.39 -18.09
N LEU A 65 3.11 26.00 -18.02
CA LEU A 65 2.29 26.20 -16.81
C LEU A 65 2.82 25.44 -15.59
N LEU A 66 3.37 24.23 -15.80
CA LEU A 66 3.92 23.40 -14.72
C LEU A 66 5.35 23.78 -14.30
N ALA A 67 6.06 24.62 -15.07
CA ALA A 67 7.45 24.97 -14.79
C ALA A 67 7.60 25.75 -13.47
N GLY A 68 6.60 26.55 -13.07
CA GLY A 68 6.62 27.35 -11.85
C GLY A 68 6.32 26.58 -10.55
N THR A 69 5.70 25.40 -10.62
CA THR A 69 5.16 24.70 -9.44
C THR A 69 6.03 23.55 -8.94
N ARG A 70 7.17 23.29 -9.59
CA ARG A 70 8.06 22.15 -9.28
C ARG A 70 9.18 22.46 -8.29
N GLN A 71 9.09 23.56 -7.53
CA GLN A 71 9.98 23.75 -6.40
C GLN A 71 9.57 22.76 -5.30
N LYS A 72 10.14 21.54 -5.35
CA LYS A 72 10.20 20.70 -4.15
C LYS A 72 11.08 21.46 -3.16
N GLU A 73 10.48 21.93 -2.07
CA GLU A 73 11.26 22.27 -0.89
C GLU A 73 11.94 20.99 -0.41
N VAL A 74 13.15 20.76 -0.92
CA VAL A 74 14.03 19.75 -0.34
C VAL A 74 14.33 20.29 1.04
N GLU A 75 14.03 19.51 2.07
CA GLU A 75 14.29 19.88 3.46
C GLU A 75 15.81 19.90 3.70
N VAL A 76 16.46 21.00 3.29
CA VAL A 76 17.92 21.17 3.31
C VAL A 76 18.44 21.10 4.74
N THR A 77 17.60 21.39 5.73
CA THR A 77 17.97 21.44 7.15
C THR A 77 18.43 20.08 7.69
N ALA A 78 17.71 18.99 7.38
CA ALA A 78 18.06 17.63 7.80
C ALA A 78 19.33 17.14 7.08
N VAL A 79 19.41 17.34 5.77
CA VAL A 79 20.57 16.97 4.94
C VAL A 79 21.83 17.70 5.40
N LYS A 80 21.73 19.00 5.73
CA LYS A 80 22.85 19.84 6.15
C LYS A 80 23.38 19.44 7.54
N LYS A 81 22.50 19.11 8.49
CA LYS A 81 22.91 18.64 9.83
C LYS A 81 23.71 17.35 9.76
N ASN A 82 23.23 16.37 9.00
CA ASN A 82 23.89 15.07 8.86
C ASN A 82 25.25 15.19 8.16
N ARG A 83 25.35 16.02 7.10
CA ARG A 83 26.61 16.25 6.37
C ARG A 83 27.71 16.82 7.25
N ILE A 84 27.37 17.68 8.21
CA ILE A 84 28.35 18.31 9.09
C ILE A 84 28.74 17.36 10.22
N TYR A 85 27.77 16.71 10.87
CA TYR A 85 28.01 15.86 12.04
C TYR A 85 28.84 14.62 11.70
N TYR A 86 28.53 13.95 10.58
CA TYR A 86 29.23 12.74 10.15
C TYR A 86 30.40 13.01 9.19
N ARG A 87 30.91 14.26 9.14
CA ARG A 87 32.00 14.59 8.22
C ARG A 87 33.32 13.98 8.68
N ASP A 88 33.99 13.28 7.77
CA ASP A 88 35.38 12.86 7.97
C ASP A 88 36.37 14.01 7.73
N VAL A 89 36.93 14.52 8.83
CA VAL A 89 37.84 15.68 8.86
C VAL A 89 39.32 15.30 8.94
N ASN A 90 39.66 14.02 9.10
CA ASN A 90 41.04 13.57 9.27
C ASN A 90 41.44 12.59 8.15
N SER A 91 42.39 12.97 7.31
CA SER A 91 42.92 12.15 6.21
C SER A 91 43.91 11.07 6.67
N LEU A 92 44.45 11.18 7.88
CA LEU A 92 45.47 10.27 8.44
C LEU A 92 44.92 9.35 9.54
N GLY A 93 43.60 9.32 9.74
CA GLY A 93 42.93 8.28 10.52
C GLY A 93 43.42 8.15 11.96
N ASN A 94 43.01 9.09 12.81
CA ASN A 94 42.60 8.80 14.20
C ASN A 94 41.84 10.02 14.73
N LYS A 95 40.56 9.82 15.03
CA LYS A 95 39.66 10.86 15.51
C LYS A 95 39.27 10.56 16.94
N ILE A 96 39.64 11.48 17.83
CA ILE A 96 39.05 11.68 19.16
C ILE A 96 39.33 10.52 20.14
N HIS A 97 39.88 10.83 21.30
CA HIS A 97 40.02 9.89 22.42
C HIS A 97 38.63 9.66 23.05
N ALA A 98 37.80 8.84 22.41
CA ALA A 98 36.42 8.55 22.82
C ALA A 98 36.39 7.59 24.03
N VAL A 99 36.64 8.13 25.22
CA VAL A 99 36.62 7.36 26.49
C VAL A 99 35.28 7.55 27.19
N GLN A 100 34.21 7.11 26.54
CA GLN A 100 32.93 7.02 27.21
C GLN A 100 32.92 5.80 28.13
N ARG A 101 32.75 6.02 29.44
CA ARG A 101 32.62 4.94 30.44
C ARG A 101 31.24 4.99 31.08
N MET A 102 30.60 3.85 31.23
CA MET A 102 29.32 3.72 31.94
C MET A 102 29.56 3.10 33.31
N LYS A 103 29.02 3.73 34.35
CA LYS A 103 28.92 3.12 35.69
C LYS A 103 27.58 2.41 35.80
N LEU A 104 27.59 1.17 36.26
CA LEU A 104 26.38 0.41 36.52
C LEU A 104 25.80 0.80 37.88
N SER A 105 24.47 0.81 37.97
CA SER A 105 23.73 1.01 39.22
C SER A 105 22.75 -0.15 39.41
N SER A 106 22.41 -0.46 40.67
CA SER A 106 21.38 -1.44 40.99
C SER A 106 20.00 -0.87 40.63
N LYS A 107 19.34 -1.47 39.63
CA LYS A 107 17.97 -1.14 39.26
C LYS A 107 17.04 -2.24 39.76
N PRO A 108 16.10 -1.96 40.67
CA PRO A 108 15.14 -2.96 41.13
C PRO A 108 14.19 -3.34 39.98
N LEU A 109 13.82 -4.62 39.94
CA LEU A 109 12.81 -5.17 39.05
C LEU A 109 11.56 -5.43 39.88
N ILE A 110 10.74 -4.40 40.06
CA ILE A 110 9.38 -4.50 40.60
C ILE A 110 8.44 -3.95 39.54
#